data_AF-A0A951YE38-F1
#
_entry.id   AF-A0A951YE38-F1
#
_cell.length_a   1.000
_cell.length_b   1.000
_cell.length_c   1.000
_cell.angle_alpha   90.00
_cell.angle_beta   90.00
_cell.angle_gamma   90.00
#
_symmetry.space_group_name_H-M   'P 1'
#
loop_
_entity.id
_entity.type
_entity.pdbx_description
1 polymer ?
#
loop_
_entity_poly.entity_id
_entity_poly.type
_entity_poly.pdbx_seq_one_letter_code
_entity_poly.pdbx_strand_id
1 'polypeptide(L)' 'MFYSFKGFIPVVHPTAYVHPQAVVTGNVVIGKDVYIGPGAALRG' A
#
# COMPACT_ATOMS: atom_id res chain seq x y z
N MET A 1 3.90 4.75 -3.77
CA MET A 1 4.92 5.12 -2.77
C MET A 1 4.64 4.37 -1.46
N PHE A 2 5.63 3.68 -0.90
CA PHE A 2 5.48 2.90 0.35
C PHE A 2 6.37 3.47 1.45
N TYR A 3 5.82 3.66 2.64
CA TYR A 3 6.54 4.21 3.78
C TYR A 3 6.41 3.34 5.02
N SER A 4 7.51 3.20 5.76
CA SER A 4 7.48 2.55 7.07
C SER A 4 7.04 3.52 8.16
N PHE A 5 6.36 3.01 9.18
CA PHE A 5 5.97 3.79 10.37
C PHE A 5 5.97 2.90 11.60
N LYS A 6 6.63 3.34 12.69
CA LYS A 6 6.77 2.56 13.95
C LYS A 6 7.24 1.11 13.75
N GLY A 7 8.12 0.88 12.77
CA GLY A 7 8.62 -0.46 12.44
C GLY A 7 7.71 -1.29 11.54
N PHE A 8 6.52 -0.80 11.18
CA PHE A 8 5.63 -1.47 10.23
C PHE A 8 5.95 -1.04 8.80
N ILE A 9 6.05 -2.03 7.91
CA ILE A 9 6.25 -1.85 6.47
C ILE A 9 5.02 -2.44 5.78
N PRO A 10 4.38 -1.71 4.84
CA PRO A 10 3.26 -2.25 4.09
C PRO A 10 3.61 -3.57 3.38
N VAL A 11 2.69 -4.54 3.43
CA VAL A 11 2.82 -5.82 2.73
C VAL A 11 1.83 -5.86 1.59
N VAL A 12 2.31 -6.22 0.39
CA VAL A 12 1.50 -6.20 -0.83
C VAL A 12 1.55 -7.57 -1.50
N HIS A 13 0.38 -8.15 -1.79
CA HIS A 13 0.30 -9.37 -2.56
C HIS A 13 0.84 -9.14 -3.99
N PRO A 14 1.61 -10.07 -4.59
CA PRO A 14 2.22 -9.88 -5.91
C PRO A 14 1.25 -9.62 -7.06
N THR A 15 -0.02 -10.04 -6.93
CA THR A 15 -1.05 -9.80 -7.96
C THR A 15 -1.79 -8.47 -7.78
N ALA A 16 -1.53 -7.72 -6.70
CA ALA A 16 -2.13 -6.42 -6.49
C ALA A 16 -1.42 -5.36 -7.35
N TYR A 17 -2.18 -4.36 -7.79
CA TYR A 17 -1.65 -3.19 -8.46
C TYR A 17 -1.83 -1.95 -7.57
N VAL A 18 -0.70 -1.31 -7.25
CA VAL A 18 -0.69 -0.02 -6.55
C VAL A 18 -0.17 1.03 -7.51
N HIS A 19 -1.03 1.97 -7.87
CA HIS A 19 -0.66 3.04 -8.79
C HIS A 19 0.55 3.83 -8.25
N PRO A 20 1.52 4.25 -9.09
CA PRO A 20 2.72 4.95 -8.62
C PRO A 20 2.43 6.22 -7.79
N GLN A 21 1.33 6.92 -8.10
CA GLN A 21 0.86 8.12 -7.38
C GLN A 21 0.05 7.83 -6.11
N ALA A 22 -0.15 6.57 -5.72
CA ALA A 22 -0.76 6.22 -4.43
C ALA A 22 0.28 6.24 -3.31
N VAL A 23 -0.16 6.47 -2.08
CA VAL A 23 0.67 6.46 -0.86
C VAL A 23 0.14 5.41 0.10
N VAL A 24 1.04 4.53 0.59
CA VAL A 24 0.73 3.49 1.56
C VAL A 24 1.75 3.55 2.71
N THR A 25 1.27 3.75 3.93
CA THR A 25 2.13 4.00 5.10
C THR A 25 1.75 3.09 6.27
N GLY A 26 2.75 2.45 6.87
CA GLY A 26 2.63 1.75 8.15
C GLY A 26 2.04 0.34 8.05
N ASN A 27 1.18 -0.02 9.00
CA ASN A 27 0.63 -1.37 9.18
C ASN A 27 -0.53 -1.63 8.20
N VAL A 28 -0.20 -1.76 6.91
CA VAL A 28 -1.17 -2.00 5.84
C VAL A 28 -0.85 -3.32 5.15
N VAL A 29 -1.88 -4.15 4.95
CA VAL A 29 -1.80 -5.40 4.17
C VAL A 29 -2.73 -5.30 2.98
N ILE A 30 -2.18 -5.39 1.76
CA ILE A 30 -2.93 -5.37 0.50
C ILE A 30 -3.04 -6.80 -0.02
N GLY A 31 -4.28 -7.28 -0.13
CA GLY A 31 -4.59 -8.65 -0.54
C GLY A 31 -4.49 -8.92 -2.04
N LYS A 32 -4.80 -10.15 -2.43
CA LYS A 32 -4.79 -10.64 -3.82
C LYS A 32 -5.80 -9.86 -4.68
N ASP A 33 -5.41 -9.55 -5.92
CA ASP A 33 -6.24 -8.97 -6.98
C ASP A 33 -6.87 -7.61 -6.60
N VAL A 34 -6.22 -6.88 -5.70
CA VAL A 34 -6.62 -5.54 -5.27
C VAL A 34 -6.03 -4.48 -6.21
N TYR A 35 -6.84 -3.48 -6.54
CA TYR A 35 -6.44 -2.28 -7.27
C TYR A 35 -6.47 -1.06 -6.35
N ILE A 36 -5.36 -0.34 -6.25
CA ILE A 36 -5.25 0.97 -5.58
C ILE A 36 -4.96 2.04 -6.64
N GLY A 37 -5.92 2.94 -6.84
CA GLY A 37 -5.85 4.00 -7.86
C GLY A 37 -4.94 5.19 -7.52
N PRO A 38 -4.71 6.09 -8.49
CA PRO A 38 -3.91 7.31 -8.29
C PRO A 38 -4.47 8.19 -7.17
N GLY A 39 -3.60 8.78 -6.36
CA GLY A 39 -3.99 9.72 -5.30
C GLY A 39 -4.60 9.07 -4.04
N ALA A 40 -4.80 7.75 -4.02
CA ALA A 40 -5.24 7.04 -2.82
C ALA A 40 -4.18 7.14 -1.71
N ALA A 41 -4.64 7.37 -0.48
CA ALA A 41 -3.81 7.43 0.72
C ALA A 41 -4.29 6.39 1.74
N LEU A 42 -3.46 5.37 1.99
CA LEU A 42 -3.70 4.33 2.98
C LEU A 42 -2.72 4.53 4.14
N ARG A 43 -3.25 4.68 5.36
CA ARG A 43 -2.45 4.93 6.56
C ARG A 43 -2.94 4.07 7.72
N GLY A 44 -2.15 3.05 8.07
CA GLY A 44 -2.43 2.06 9.11
C GLY A 44 -1.30 1.91 10.11
#